data_AF-A0A1H8H6N3-F1
#
_entry.id   AF-A0A1H8H6N3-F1
#
_cell.length_a   1.000
_cell.length_b   1.000
_cell.length_c   1.000
_cell.angle_alpha   90.00
_cell.angle_beta   90.00
_cell.angle_gamma   90.00
#
_symmetry.space_group_name_H-M   'P 1'
#
loop_
_entity.id
_entity.type
_entity.pdbx_description
1 polymer ?
#
loop_
_entity_poly.entity_id
_entity_poly.type
_entity_poly.pdbx_seq_one_letter_code
_entity_poly.pdbx_strand_id
1 'polypeptide(L)'
;MTIRDSLYFSYAGKKSVDYGIYNVNINGGMQEEPFAASREIQEEKIKGRDRPYFQSVEKQPLQFSVSFAFEDAWDTQKLREVTRWLTEHDYYQELYFTNELGVNPEKVYYALAVDDSTIVHNCLRQGYVNLTFRCDGAYAYSPITTSPLYKWRESTYSNNITDFSSGEKKSVIEDVEGNLVLNPHRTKWSDFSPTMKWYELDQLYT
;
A
#
# COMPACT_ATOMS: atom_id res chain seq x y z
N MET A 1 4.21 8.10 1.32
CA MET A 1 4.98 9.21 1.91
C MET A 1 6.42 8.81 2.25
N THR A 2 7.37 9.76 2.18
CA THR A 2 8.80 9.66 2.58
C THR A 2 9.01 10.31 3.96
N ILE A 3 10.04 9.89 4.70
CA ILE A 3 10.25 10.27 6.11
C ILE A 3 10.69 11.73 6.24
N ARG A 4 11.63 12.19 5.42
CA ARG A 4 12.22 13.54 5.48
C ARG A 4 11.35 14.62 4.86
N ASP A 5 10.32 14.23 4.09
CA ASP A 5 9.29 15.14 3.58
C ASP A 5 8.20 15.40 4.63
N SER A 6 8.15 14.58 5.69
CA SER A 6 7.15 14.72 6.74
C SER A 6 7.51 15.83 7.73
N LEU A 7 6.56 16.70 8.07
CA LEU A 7 6.78 17.76 9.06
C LEU A 7 6.58 17.26 10.51
N TYR A 8 5.61 16.37 10.71
CA TYR A 8 5.21 15.88 12.02
C TYR A 8 5.49 14.39 12.16
N PHE A 9 5.67 13.95 13.40
CA PHE A 9 5.75 12.53 13.73
C PHE A 9 5.02 12.23 15.02
N SER A 10 4.68 10.96 15.20
CA SER A 10 4.12 10.43 16.43
C SER A 10 4.95 9.25 16.86
N TYR A 11 5.28 9.20 18.14
CA TYR A 11 6.10 8.15 18.74
C TYR A 11 5.52 7.72 20.08
N ALA A 12 5.42 6.40 20.29
CA ALA A 12 4.88 5.82 21.52
C ALA A 12 3.51 6.40 21.92
N GLY A 13 2.63 6.60 20.94
CA GLY A 13 1.29 7.16 21.12
C GLY A 13 1.21 8.67 21.36
N LYS A 14 2.33 9.41 21.41
CA LYS A 14 2.37 10.86 21.58
C LYS A 14 2.80 11.58 20.31
N LYS A 15 2.25 12.77 20.06
CA LYS A 15 2.53 13.55 18.84
C LYS A 15 3.64 14.56 19.09
N SER A 16 4.46 14.81 18.08
CA SER A 16 5.55 15.81 18.15
C SER A 16 5.04 17.23 18.37
N VAL A 17 3.82 17.52 17.90
CA VAL A 17 3.13 18.82 18.06
C VAL A 17 2.91 19.17 19.53
N ASP A 18 2.59 18.17 20.36
CA ASP A 18 2.33 18.39 21.79
C ASP A 18 3.59 18.91 22.51
N TYR A 19 4.76 18.65 21.94
CA TYR A 19 6.07 19.06 22.45
C TYR A 19 6.67 20.26 21.68
N GLY A 20 6.00 20.77 20.64
CA GLY A 20 6.52 21.83 19.77
C GLY A 20 7.74 21.39 18.97
N ILE A 21 7.76 20.14 18.51
CA ILE A 21 8.89 19.53 17.79
C ILE A 21 8.48 19.23 16.35
N TYR A 22 9.36 19.62 15.43
CA TYR A 22 9.24 19.38 14.00
C TYR A 22 10.35 18.46 13.52
N ASN A 23 10.00 17.60 12.57
CA ASN A 23 10.98 16.89 11.77
C ASN A 23 11.58 17.88 10.78
N VAL A 24 12.91 18.02 10.82
CA VAL A 24 13.64 18.96 9.98
C VAL A 24 14.74 18.25 9.24
N ASN A 25 15.14 18.87 8.14
CA ASN A 25 16.27 18.40 7.36
C ASN A 25 17.34 19.48 7.31
N ILE A 26 18.56 19.10 7.68
CA ILE A 26 19.67 20.04 7.78
C ILE A 26 20.48 20.07 6.48
N ASN A 27 20.37 19.03 5.64
CA ASN A 27 21.09 18.98 4.37
C ASN A 27 20.36 19.82 3.31
N GLY A 28 21.01 20.89 2.84
CA GLY A 28 20.49 21.79 1.80
C GLY A 28 20.50 21.23 0.37
N GLY A 29 20.75 19.92 0.20
CA GLY A 29 20.80 19.23 -1.09
C GLY A 29 19.57 18.36 -1.37
N MET A 30 19.69 17.48 -2.37
CA MET A 30 18.68 16.46 -2.62
C MET A 30 18.64 15.45 -1.48
N GLN A 31 17.45 15.00 -1.12
CA GLN A 31 17.26 14.18 0.08
C GLN A 31 17.44 12.69 -0.20
N GLU A 32 18.32 12.06 0.56
CA GLU A 32 18.61 10.63 0.48
C GLU A 32 17.96 9.86 1.61
N GLU A 33 16.99 9.00 1.32
CA GLU A 33 16.37 8.13 2.32
C GLU A 33 16.63 6.66 2.03
N PRO A 34 16.68 5.80 3.07
CA PRO A 34 16.76 4.37 2.85
C PRO A 34 15.48 3.87 2.17
N PHE A 35 15.60 3.53 0.89
CA PHE A 35 14.48 3.02 0.08
C PHE A 35 14.04 1.61 0.52
N ALA A 36 15.01 0.79 0.94
CA ALA A 36 14.78 -0.56 1.44
C ALA A 36 15.85 -0.92 2.48
N ALA A 37 15.53 -1.85 3.37
CA ALA A 37 16.50 -2.40 4.29
C ALA A 37 17.64 -3.12 3.55
N SER A 38 18.85 -3.08 4.12
CA SER A 38 20.02 -3.80 3.63
C SER A 38 19.77 -5.31 3.63
N ARG A 39 20.34 -5.97 2.63
CA ARG A 39 20.22 -7.42 2.44
C ARG A 39 21.60 -8.00 2.22
N GLU A 40 21.87 -9.08 2.93
CA GLU A 40 23.10 -9.85 2.79
C GLU A 40 22.77 -11.17 2.09
N ILE A 41 23.58 -11.52 1.10
CA ILE A 41 23.42 -12.77 0.35
C ILE A 41 24.36 -13.80 0.98
N GLN A 42 23.78 -14.89 1.48
CA GLN A 42 24.55 -16.04 1.96
C GLN A 42 24.81 -16.98 0.79
N GLU A 43 26.09 -17.14 0.45
CA GLU A 43 26.57 -17.91 -0.70
C GLU A 43 27.73 -18.83 -0.30
N GLU A 44 27.74 -20.05 -0.83
CA GLU A 44 28.80 -21.03 -0.58
C GLU A 44 29.61 -21.28 -1.85
N LYS A 45 30.94 -21.13 -1.74
CA LYS A 45 31.87 -21.35 -2.85
C LYS A 45 32.56 -22.71 -2.72
N ILE A 46 32.33 -23.58 -3.70
CA ILE A 46 32.97 -24.91 -3.78
C ILE A 46 34.20 -24.83 -4.70
N LYS A 47 35.29 -25.50 -4.31
CA LYS A 47 36.54 -25.53 -5.08
C LYS A 47 36.33 -26.19 -6.45
N GLY A 48 36.80 -25.53 -7.51
CA GLY A 48 36.67 -26.00 -8.89
C GLY A 48 35.43 -25.47 -9.64
N ARG A 49 34.57 -24.68 -8.99
CA ARG A 49 33.44 -24.00 -9.64
C ARG A 49 33.60 -22.49 -9.52
N ASP A 50 33.50 -21.79 -10.65
CA ASP A 50 33.62 -20.33 -10.67
C ASP A 50 32.38 -19.61 -10.12
N ARG A 51 31.20 -20.23 -10.20
CA ARG A 51 29.93 -19.67 -9.70
C ARG A 51 29.55 -20.24 -8.32
N PRO A 52 29.41 -19.40 -7.28
CA PRO A 52 28.97 -19.83 -5.96
C PRO A 52 27.52 -20.34 -5.97
N TYR A 53 27.15 -21.11 -4.94
CA TYR A 53 25.78 -21.56 -4.71
C TYR A 53 25.06 -20.58 -3.78
N PHE A 54 23.98 -20.00 -4.28
CA PHE A 54 23.07 -19.19 -3.47
C PHE A 54 22.36 -20.06 -2.43
N GLN A 55 22.45 -19.67 -1.16
CA GLN A 55 21.73 -20.35 -0.06
C GLN A 55 20.51 -19.55 0.37
N SER A 56 20.70 -18.30 0.78
CA SER A 56 19.62 -17.46 1.32
C SER A 56 19.92 -15.97 1.21
N VAL A 57 18.90 -15.15 1.46
CA VAL A 57 19.05 -13.70 1.67
C VAL A 57 18.61 -13.38 3.09
N GLU A 58 19.51 -12.79 3.87
CA GLU A 58 19.22 -12.27 5.19
C GLU A 58 18.91 -10.78 5.09
N LYS A 59 17.79 -10.36 5.67
CA LYS A 59 17.38 -8.95 5.69
C LYS A 59 17.71 -8.37 7.04
N GLN A 60 18.50 -7.32 7.05
CA GLN A 60 18.79 -6.60 8.28
C GLN A 60 17.60 -5.70 8.66
N PRO A 61 17.39 -5.41 9.95
CA PRO A 61 16.35 -4.47 10.35
C PRO A 61 16.60 -3.08 9.76
N LEU A 62 15.52 -2.39 9.39
CA LEU A 62 15.64 -1.05 8.85
C LEU A 62 16.17 -0.10 9.94
N GLN A 63 17.17 0.70 9.59
CA GLN A 63 17.70 1.75 10.46
C GLN A 63 17.72 3.06 9.69
N PHE A 64 17.29 4.14 10.33
CA PHE A 64 17.32 5.48 9.74
C PHE A 64 17.55 6.55 10.79
N SER A 65 18.17 7.64 10.35
CA SER A 65 18.47 8.80 11.19
C SER A 65 17.49 9.94 10.87
N VAL A 66 16.95 10.54 11.92
CA VAL A 66 16.00 11.65 11.85
C VAL A 66 16.53 12.81 12.69
N SER A 67 16.29 14.02 12.20
CA SER A 67 16.65 15.26 12.87
C SER A 67 15.39 16.00 13.30
N PHE A 68 15.35 16.40 14.56
CA PHE A 68 14.20 17.08 15.15
C PHE A 68 14.61 18.45 15.67
N ALA A 69 13.87 19.50 15.30
CA ALA A 69 14.07 20.84 15.84
C ALA A 69 12.88 21.26 16.70
N PHE A 70 13.17 22.09 17.69
CA PHE A 70 12.16 22.73 18.51
C PHE A 70 11.72 24.04 17.84
N GLU A 71 10.42 24.33 17.87
CA GLU A 71 9.87 25.60 17.37
C GLU A 71 10.37 26.79 18.19
N ASP A 72 10.25 26.66 19.51
CA ASP A 72 10.62 27.67 20.49
C ASP A 72 11.94 27.32 21.18
N ALA A 73 12.48 28.31 21.91
CA ALA A 73 13.60 28.07 22.81
C ALA A 73 13.23 26.97 23.83
N TRP A 74 14.06 25.92 23.92
CA TRP A 74 13.80 24.85 24.87
C TRP A 74 14.19 25.25 26.28
N ASP A 75 13.41 24.78 27.26
CA ASP A 75 13.82 24.75 28.65
C ASP A 75 14.45 23.41 28.98
N THR A 76 15.37 23.39 29.93
CA THR A 76 15.97 22.18 30.50
C THR A 76 14.94 21.16 30.98
N GLN A 77 13.79 21.59 31.50
CA GLN A 77 12.71 20.66 31.89
C GLN A 77 12.06 20.00 30.67
N LYS A 78 11.66 20.80 29.67
CA LYS A 78 11.09 20.29 28.41
C LYS A 78 12.05 19.35 27.69
N LEU A 79 13.34 19.71 27.65
CA LEU A 79 14.36 18.89 27.02
C LEU A 79 14.45 17.51 27.69
N ARG A 80 14.49 17.46 29.02
CA ARG A 80 14.52 16.19 29.76
C ARG A 80 13.26 15.35 29.53
N GLU A 81 12.09 15.98 29.49
CA GLU A 81 10.84 15.29 29.20
C GLU A 81 10.85 14.67 27.80
N VAL A 82 11.32 15.41 26.81
CA VAL A 82 11.43 14.95 25.42
C VAL A 82 12.49 13.87 25.29
N THR A 83 13.65 14.01 25.92
CA THR A 83 14.68 12.96 25.95
C THR A 83 14.09 11.67 26.54
N ARG A 84 13.44 11.76 27.69
CA ARG A 84 12.77 10.63 28.33
C ARG A 84 11.74 9.99 27.42
N TRP A 85 10.90 10.79 26.77
CA TRP A 85 9.91 10.30 25.82
C TRP A 85 10.54 9.63 24.59
N LEU A 86 11.68 10.10 24.07
CA LEU A 86 12.26 9.53 22.86
C LEU A 86 13.16 8.31 23.14
N THR A 87 13.79 8.24 24.32
CA THR A 87 14.81 7.21 24.61
C THR A 87 14.43 6.21 25.69
N GLU A 88 13.52 6.55 26.62
CA GLU A 88 13.21 5.71 27.78
C GLU A 88 12.06 4.73 27.45
N HIS A 89 12.32 3.81 26.51
CA HIS A 89 11.41 2.73 26.16
C HIS A 89 12.11 1.37 26.19
N ASP A 90 11.46 0.41 26.85
CA ASP A 90 12.00 -0.96 27.01
C ASP A 90 11.79 -1.84 25.77
N TYR A 91 10.86 -1.46 24.88
CA TYR A 91 10.49 -2.23 23.70
C TYR A 91 10.12 -1.33 22.53
N TYR A 92 10.17 -1.89 21.31
CA TYR A 92 9.79 -1.20 20.07
C TYR A 92 8.42 -0.53 20.20
N GLN A 93 8.38 0.75 19.83
CA GLN A 93 7.17 1.57 19.88
C GLN A 93 6.73 1.95 18.47
N GLU A 94 5.45 2.20 18.31
CA GLU A 94 4.92 2.74 17.07
C GLU A 94 5.51 4.14 16.78
N LEU A 95 6.02 4.29 15.57
CA LEU A 95 6.56 5.50 14.99
C LEU A 95 5.92 5.68 13.63
N TYR A 96 5.25 6.80 13.43
CA TYR A 96 4.73 7.17 12.12
C TYR A 96 4.90 8.64 11.86
N PHE A 97 4.98 8.96 10.58
CA PHE A 97 5.22 10.30 10.07
C PHE A 97 3.95 10.82 9.40
N THR A 98 3.69 12.12 9.49
CA THR A 98 2.54 12.76 8.83
C THR A 98 2.82 14.21 8.46
N ASN A 99 2.21 14.68 7.38
CA ASN A 99 2.15 16.11 7.03
C ASN A 99 0.90 16.79 7.56
N GLU A 100 -0.19 16.03 7.72
CA GLU A 100 -1.48 16.54 8.15
C GLU A 100 -1.84 15.99 9.53
N LEU A 101 -2.26 16.88 10.44
CA LEU A 101 -2.75 16.46 11.75
C LEU A 101 -4.12 15.77 11.60
N GLY A 102 -4.23 14.53 12.10
CA GLY A 102 -5.51 13.82 12.21
C GLY A 102 -5.82 12.85 11.07
N VAL A 103 -4.94 12.72 10.08
CA VAL A 103 -5.04 11.69 9.04
C VAL A 103 -4.34 10.42 9.52
N ASN A 104 -4.93 9.26 9.21
CA ASN A 104 -4.31 7.97 9.50
C ASN A 104 -3.01 7.81 8.71
N PRO A 105 -1.91 7.37 9.34
CA PRO A 105 -0.64 7.22 8.65
C PRO A 105 -0.74 6.12 7.59
N GLU A 106 -0.10 6.31 6.43
CA GLU A 106 -0.02 5.23 5.42
C GLU A 106 0.91 4.09 5.88
N LYS A 107 1.92 4.44 6.67
CA LYS A 107 3.02 3.56 7.10
C LYS A 107 3.29 3.74 8.57
N VAL A 108 3.35 2.63 9.29
CA VAL A 108 3.71 2.54 10.71
C VAL A 108 4.99 1.74 10.83
N TYR A 109 5.97 2.28 11.55
CA TYR A 109 7.22 1.63 11.88
C TYR A 109 7.21 1.27 13.36
N TYR A 110 7.62 0.06 13.72
CA TYR A 110 7.88 -0.27 15.12
C TYR A 110 9.36 -0.05 15.37
N ALA A 111 9.70 1.04 16.05
CA ALA A 111 11.05 1.54 16.17
C ALA A 111 11.47 1.80 17.61
N LEU A 112 12.76 1.65 17.85
CA LEU A 112 13.43 1.98 19.10
C LEU A 112 14.58 2.94 18.80
N ALA A 113 14.75 3.97 19.62
CA ALA A 113 15.93 4.83 19.53
C ALA A 113 17.17 4.02 19.96
N VAL A 114 18.16 3.94 19.08
CA VAL A 114 19.41 3.19 19.29
C VAL A 114 20.58 4.12 18.96
N ASP A 115 21.77 3.80 19.47
CA ASP A 115 23.02 4.57 19.32
C ASP A 115 23.00 5.93 20.05
N ASP A 116 24.04 6.73 19.81
CA ASP A 116 24.26 8.00 20.48
C ASP A 116 23.31 9.09 19.97
N SER A 117 22.47 9.60 20.87
CA SER A 117 21.66 10.79 20.62
C SER A 117 22.51 12.06 20.77
N THR A 118 22.52 12.91 19.75
CA THR A 118 23.31 14.16 19.78
C THR A 118 22.41 15.37 19.66
N ILE A 119 22.65 16.38 20.50
CA ILE A 119 21.98 17.68 20.45
C ILE A 119 22.99 18.67 19.90
N VAL A 120 22.65 19.31 18.78
CA VAL A 120 23.42 20.41 18.21
C VAL A 120 22.70 21.70 18.52
N HIS A 121 23.37 22.64 19.17
CA HIS A 121 22.75 23.88 19.63
C HIS A 121 23.62 25.11 19.39
N ASN A 122 22.98 26.27 19.23
CA ASN A 122 23.65 27.56 19.05
C ASN A 122 23.94 28.31 20.37
N CYS A 123 23.87 27.62 21.52
CA CYS A 123 23.99 28.19 22.86
C CYS A 123 22.92 29.23 23.24
N LEU A 124 21.93 29.47 22.37
CA LEU A 124 20.75 30.31 22.63
C LEU A 124 19.49 29.45 22.86
N ARG A 125 19.68 28.20 23.31
CA ARG A 125 18.60 27.21 23.56
C ARG A 125 17.79 26.88 22.31
N GLN A 126 18.41 27.00 21.15
CA GLN A 126 17.87 26.61 19.86
C GLN A 126 18.82 25.63 19.18
N GLY A 127 18.26 24.78 18.33
CA GLY A 127 19.01 23.76 17.62
C GLY A 127 18.15 22.55 17.26
N TYR A 128 18.83 21.43 17.05
CA TYR A 128 18.19 20.19 16.64
C TYR A 128 18.81 18.98 17.34
N VAL A 129 18.04 17.90 17.40
CA VAL A 129 18.42 16.61 17.96
C VAL A 129 18.49 15.60 16.84
N ASN A 130 19.61 14.89 16.76
CA ASN A 130 19.76 13.78 15.83
C ASN A 130 19.54 12.47 16.57
N LEU A 131 18.61 11.67 16.06
CA LEU A 131 18.27 10.36 16.60
C LEU A 131 18.30 9.30 15.51
N THR A 132 18.86 8.15 15.86
CA THR A 132 18.91 6.94 15.05
C THR A 132 17.85 5.97 15.56
N PHE A 133 16.90 5.62 14.71
CA PHE A 133 15.87 4.65 15.01
C PHE A 133 16.19 3.34 14.33
N ARG A 134 16.15 2.25 15.11
CA ARG A 134 16.20 0.88 14.61
C ARG A 134 14.80 0.29 14.67
N CYS A 135 14.33 -0.26 13.55
CA CYS A 135 13.08 -0.98 13.46
C CYS A 135 13.22 -2.42 13.95
N ASP A 136 12.09 -3.03 14.31
CA ASP A 136 11.97 -4.46 14.61
C ASP A 136 12.25 -5.35 13.39
N GLY A 137 11.87 -4.87 12.20
CA GLY A 137 12.01 -5.58 10.94
C GLY A 137 12.51 -4.73 9.78
N ALA A 138 12.55 -5.36 8.61
CA ALA A 138 13.00 -4.76 7.35
C ALA A 138 11.90 -3.98 6.60
N TYR A 139 10.68 -3.89 7.16
CA TYR A 139 9.49 -3.40 6.47
C TYR A 139 8.74 -2.36 7.28
N ALA A 140 7.98 -1.53 6.58
CA ALA A 140 6.94 -0.70 7.18
C ALA A 140 5.60 -1.47 7.16
N TYR A 141 4.79 -1.27 8.19
CA TYR A 141 3.47 -1.88 8.30
C TYR A 141 2.40 -0.91 7.83
N SER A 142 1.30 -1.44 7.29
CA SER A 142 0.09 -0.66 7.07
C SER A 142 -0.73 -0.58 8.36
N PRO A 143 -1.57 0.44 8.53
CA PRO A 143 -2.62 0.41 9.54
C PRO A 143 -3.53 -0.82 9.38
N ILE A 144 -4.19 -1.19 10.46
CA ILE A 144 -5.21 -2.23 10.44
C ILE A 144 -6.44 -1.67 9.72
N THR A 145 -6.78 -2.28 8.58
CA THR A 145 -7.99 -1.94 7.81
C THR A 145 -9.00 -3.07 7.95
N THR A 146 -10.21 -2.77 8.38
CA THR A 146 -11.32 -3.74 8.41
C THR A 146 -12.25 -3.51 7.22
N SER A 147 -12.57 -4.58 6.50
CA SER A 147 -13.57 -4.52 5.43
C SER A 147 -14.98 -4.47 6.02
N PRO A 148 -15.91 -3.68 5.46
CA PRO A 148 -17.31 -3.77 5.83
C PRO A 148 -17.84 -5.19 5.55
N LEU A 149 -18.57 -5.75 6.51
CA LEU A 149 -19.25 -7.03 6.34
C LEU A 149 -20.53 -6.81 5.52
N TYR A 150 -20.53 -7.24 4.26
CA TYR A 150 -21.74 -7.26 3.44
C TYR A 150 -22.52 -8.53 3.72
N LYS A 151 -23.75 -8.38 4.22
CA LYS A 151 -24.69 -9.49 4.30
C LYS A 151 -25.22 -9.80 2.91
N TRP A 152 -24.91 -10.98 2.40
CA TRP A 152 -25.49 -11.48 1.16
C TRP A 152 -27.01 -11.62 1.34
N ARG A 153 -27.79 -10.90 0.53
CA ARG A 153 -29.25 -11.09 0.48
C ARG A 153 -29.55 -12.02 -0.69
N GLU A 154 -29.84 -13.28 -0.40
CA GLU A 154 -30.41 -14.19 -1.38
C GLU A 154 -31.83 -13.73 -1.69
N SER A 155 -32.01 -13.03 -2.81
CA SER A 155 -33.33 -12.85 -3.41
C SER A 155 -33.45 -13.83 -4.56
N THR A 156 -34.29 -14.84 -4.43
CA THR A 156 -34.65 -15.71 -5.55
C THR A 156 -35.37 -14.87 -6.60
N TYR A 157 -34.71 -14.62 -7.74
CA TYR A 157 -35.32 -13.96 -8.87
C TYR A 157 -35.83 -15.03 -9.84
N SER A 158 -37.14 -15.30 -9.81
CA SER A 158 -37.80 -16.19 -10.77
C SER A 158 -38.27 -15.38 -11.97
N ASN A 159 -37.63 -15.57 -13.12
CA ASN A 159 -38.17 -15.11 -14.40
C ASN A 159 -39.27 -16.07 -14.84
N ASN A 160 -40.53 -15.66 -14.71
CA ASN A 160 -41.64 -16.38 -15.32
C ASN A 160 -41.78 -15.88 -16.76
N ILE A 161 -41.00 -16.47 -17.68
CA ILE A 161 -41.20 -16.28 -19.12
C ILE A 161 -42.35 -17.21 -19.51
N THR A 162 -43.55 -16.66 -19.64
CA THR A 162 -44.77 -17.43 -19.98
C THR A 162 -45.16 -17.31 -21.45
N ASP A 163 -44.46 -16.49 -22.23
CA ASP A 163 -44.79 -16.29 -23.63
C ASP A 163 -43.53 -16.03 -24.47
N PHE A 164 -43.30 -16.87 -25.49
CA PHE A 164 -42.22 -16.75 -26.48
C PHE A 164 -42.74 -16.14 -27.80
N SER A 165 -43.98 -15.67 -27.84
CA SER A 165 -44.62 -15.11 -29.03
C SER A 165 -44.03 -13.77 -29.48
N SER A 166 -43.54 -12.96 -28.54
CA SER A 166 -43.01 -11.61 -28.80
C SER A 166 -41.49 -11.58 -28.67
N GLY A 167 -40.82 -12.07 -29.72
CA GLY A 167 -39.36 -12.03 -29.86
C GLY A 167 -38.93 -12.50 -31.25
N GLU A 168 -37.74 -12.11 -31.68
CA GLU A 168 -37.18 -12.55 -32.96
C GLU A 168 -36.69 -14.01 -32.81
N LYS A 169 -37.42 -14.96 -33.41
CA LYS A 169 -37.13 -16.40 -33.32
C LYS A 169 -36.01 -16.77 -34.30
N LYS A 170 -34.76 -16.72 -33.83
CA LYS A 170 -33.60 -17.12 -34.65
C LYS A 170 -33.44 -18.64 -34.64
N SER A 171 -33.45 -19.26 -35.82
CA SER A 171 -33.22 -20.71 -36.04
C SER A 171 -34.26 -21.68 -35.45
N VAL A 172 -35.43 -21.19 -35.01
CA VAL A 172 -36.51 -21.99 -34.42
C VAL A 172 -37.84 -21.64 -35.10
N ILE A 173 -38.66 -22.65 -35.38
CA ILE A 173 -40.01 -22.51 -35.94
C ILE A 173 -41.04 -23.06 -34.97
N GLU A 174 -42.28 -22.58 -35.05
CA GLU A 174 -43.41 -23.17 -34.32
C GLU A 174 -44.07 -24.26 -35.17
N ASP A 175 -44.34 -25.40 -34.54
CA ASP A 175 -45.15 -26.48 -35.12
C ASP A 175 -46.64 -26.11 -35.09
N VAL A 176 -47.49 -26.87 -35.79
CA VAL A 176 -48.95 -26.66 -35.89
C VAL A 176 -49.64 -26.73 -34.51
N GLU A 177 -48.99 -27.37 -33.54
CA GLU A 177 -49.42 -27.48 -32.13
C GLU A 177 -48.86 -26.37 -31.22
N GLY A 178 -48.11 -25.41 -31.76
CA GLY A 178 -47.56 -24.26 -31.02
C GLY A 178 -46.27 -24.56 -30.23
N ASN A 179 -45.65 -25.72 -30.43
CA ASN A 179 -44.38 -26.08 -29.82
C ASN A 179 -43.19 -25.54 -30.65
N LEU A 180 -42.10 -25.13 -29.97
CA LEU A 180 -40.87 -24.67 -30.62
C LEU A 180 -40.01 -25.85 -31.09
N VAL A 181 -39.77 -25.94 -32.39
CA VAL A 181 -38.92 -26.96 -33.02
C VAL A 181 -37.74 -26.30 -33.72
N LEU A 182 -36.56 -26.90 -33.65
CA LEU A 182 -35.38 -26.44 -34.40
C LEU A 182 -35.69 -26.44 -35.89
N ASN A 183 -35.33 -25.37 -36.60
CA ASN A 183 -35.51 -25.33 -38.05
C ASN A 183 -34.67 -26.45 -38.71
N PRO A 184 -35.29 -27.44 -39.38
CA PRO A 184 -34.56 -28.55 -39.98
C PRO A 184 -33.79 -28.13 -41.23
N HIS A 185 -34.05 -26.93 -41.79
CA HIS A 185 -33.29 -26.40 -42.92
C HIS A 185 -31.95 -25.84 -42.46
N ARG A 186 -30.87 -26.54 -42.83
CA ARG A 186 -29.50 -26.02 -42.70
C ARG A 186 -29.28 -24.93 -43.75
N THR A 187 -29.13 -23.68 -43.30
CA THR A 187 -28.78 -22.55 -44.16
C THR A 187 -27.47 -22.83 -44.90
N LYS A 188 -27.50 -22.68 -46.22
CA LYS A 188 -26.33 -22.81 -47.11
C LYS A 188 -25.96 -21.45 -47.66
N TRP A 189 -24.71 -21.32 -48.10
CA TRP A 189 -24.23 -20.09 -48.75
C TRP A 189 -25.03 -19.69 -50.00
N SER A 190 -25.73 -20.63 -50.64
CA SER A 190 -26.62 -20.38 -51.77
C SER A 190 -27.91 -19.64 -51.42
N ASP A 191 -28.29 -19.61 -50.15
CA ASP A 191 -29.59 -19.09 -49.71
C ASP A 191 -29.54 -17.56 -49.49
N PHE A 192 -28.33 -16.98 -49.53
CA PHE A 192 -28.11 -15.55 -49.44
C PHE A 192 -28.08 -14.92 -50.84
N SER A 193 -28.65 -13.71 -50.97
CA SER A 193 -28.56 -12.95 -52.22
C SER A 193 -27.08 -12.66 -52.57
N PRO A 194 -26.64 -12.84 -53.83
CA PRO A 194 -25.26 -12.52 -54.24
C PRO A 194 -24.85 -11.06 -54.03
N THR A 195 -25.82 -10.17 -53.83
CA THR A 195 -25.62 -8.73 -53.63
C THR A 195 -25.56 -8.31 -52.15
N MET A 196 -25.73 -9.25 -51.21
CA MET A 196 -25.75 -8.96 -49.78
C MET A 196 -24.35 -8.68 -49.24
N LYS A 197 -24.21 -7.67 -48.37
CA LYS A 197 -22.91 -7.29 -47.79
C LYS A 197 -22.64 -8.07 -46.50
N TRP A 198 -21.36 -8.34 -46.23
CA TRP A 198 -20.91 -9.14 -45.08
C TRP A 198 -21.39 -8.63 -43.71
N TYR A 199 -21.55 -7.31 -43.53
CA TYR A 199 -22.05 -6.76 -42.27
C TYR A 199 -23.55 -7.05 -42.04
N GLU A 200 -24.32 -7.22 -43.11
CA GLU A 200 -25.75 -7.54 -43.04
C GLU A 200 -25.98 -9.02 -42.66
N LEU A 201 -25.00 -9.89 -42.96
CA LEU A 201 -25.00 -11.29 -42.53
C LEU A 201 -24.80 -11.43 -41.02
N ASP A 202 -23.93 -10.60 -40.42
CA ASP A 202 -23.60 -10.65 -38.99
C ASP A 202 -24.84 -10.33 -38.12
N GLN A 203 -25.70 -9.43 -38.61
CA GLN A 203 -26.96 -9.04 -37.96
C GLN A 203 -28.04 -10.13 -37.98
N LEU A 204 -27.94 -11.13 -38.86
CA LEU A 204 -28.89 -12.25 -38.89
C LEU A 204 -28.60 -13.31 -37.81
N TYR A 205 -27.37 -13.33 -37.28
CA TYR A 205 -26.91 -14.33 -36.31
C TYR A 205 -26.65 -13.76 -34.90
N THR A 206 -26.74 -12.43 -34.72
CA THR A 206 -26.69 -11.74 -33.41
C THR A 206 -28.06 -11.26 -33.01
#